data_AF-A0A1G0LEG2-F1
#
_entry.id   AF-A0A1G0LEG2-F1
#
_cell.length_a   1.000
_cell.length_b   1.000
_cell.length_c   1.000
_cell.angle_alpha   90.00
_cell.angle_beta   90.00
_cell.angle_gamma   90.00
#
_symmetry.space_group_name_H-M   'P 1'
#
loop_
_entity.id
_entity.type
_entity.pdbx_description
1 polymer ?
#
loop_
_entity_poly.entity_id
_entity_poly.type
_entity_poly.pdbx_seq_one_letter_code
_entity_poly.pdbx_strand_id
1 'polypeptide(L)'
;MGGYGAARLGFKYPEIFGAMSILGAGPMQRQFDASTGPSDMATDRVRALQNVYGNDQEYFLAQSPWVIAERNADAVRGRSKIRIVVGKQDGSMGSNKDFADHLSRLKISYDFHSLPNVGHKTLQIFDGLGEANWDFYRVALGGEASKVDDKAADETTKSEPKYDAAPKKNYPAQGNMQRRHKVAERLRQFDYDGDGVINLSDLPPPARERFQRLDTNLDGRIDASEMSSFMQ
;
A
#
# COMPACT_ATOMS: atom_id res chain seq x y z
N MET A 1 -0.32 -4.31 -1.91
CA MET A 1 -0.34 -5.80 -1.92
C MET A 1 -0.38 -6.44 -0.53
N GLY A 2 0.55 -6.14 0.40
CA GLY A 2 0.62 -6.83 1.70
C GLY A 2 -0.68 -6.84 2.53
N GLY A 3 -1.41 -5.71 2.58
CA GLY A 3 -2.68 -5.62 3.29
C GLY A 3 -3.79 -6.55 2.75
N TYR A 4 -3.84 -6.79 1.43
CA TYR A 4 -4.77 -7.75 0.83
C TYR A 4 -4.46 -9.18 1.29
N GLY A 5 -3.17 -9.54 1.29
CA GLY A 5 -2.72 -10.84 1.78
C GLY A 5 -3.02 -11.06 3.26
N ALA A 6 -2.76 -10.04 4.10
CA ALA A 6 -3.05 -10.08 5.53
C ALA A 6 -4.55 -10.27 5.79
N ALA A 7 -5.41 -9.51 5.10
CA ALA A 7 -6.86 -9.68 5.19
C ALA A 7 -7.29 -11.07 4.71
N ARG A 8 -6.85 -11.48 3.52
CA ARG A 8 -7.21 -12.77 2.91
C ARG A 8 -6.88 -13.94 3.83
N LEU A 9 -5.65 -14.00 4.34
CA LEU A 9 -5.22 -15.09 5.22
C LEU A 9 -5.87 -15.01 6.60
N GLY A 10 -5.98 -13.80 7.16
CA GLY A 10 -6.58 -13.59 8.47
C GLY A 10 -8.05 -13.99 8.54
N PHE A 11 -8.85 -13.61 7.54
CA PHE A 11 -10.24 -14.07 7.45
C PHE A 11 -10.34 -15.56 7.13
N LYS A 12 -9.39 -16.12 6.36
CA LYS A 12 -9.44 -17.54 5.95
C LYS A 12 -9.09 -18.50 7.08
N TYR A 13 -8.15 -18.13 7.94
CA TYR A 13 -7.62 -18.97 9.02
C TYR A 13 -7.66 -18.23 10.38
N PRO A 14 -8.85 -17.85 10.88
CA PRO A 14 -8.98 -17.06 12.11
C PRO A 14 -8.49 -17.80 13.37
N GLU A 15 -8.36 -19.12 13.32
CA GLU A 15 -7.77 -19.96 14.37
C GLU A 15 -6.24 -19.85 14.45
N ILE A 16 -5.59 -19.44 13.36
CA ILE A 16 -4.12 -19.22 13.30
C ILE A 16 -3.81 -17.74 13.50
N PHE A 17 -4.61 -16.84 12.90
CA PHE A 17 -4.36 -15.41 12.90
C PHE A 17 -5.36 -14.65 13.79
N GLY A 18 -4.95 -14.37 15.02
CA GLY A 18 -5.75 -13.60 15.98
C GLY A 18 -5.85 -12.10 15.70
N ALA A 19 -5.01 -11.55 14.81
CA ALA A 19 -5.05 -10.13 14.46
C ALA A 19 -4.69 -9.86 12.99
N MET A 20 -5.30 -8.82 12.42
CA MET A 20 -5.14 -8.39 11.03
C MET A 20 -4.81 -6.89 10.97
N SER A 21 -3.60 -6.56 10.50
CA SER A 21 -3.18 -5.19 10.24
C SER A 21 -3.19 -4.89 8.75
N ILE A 22 -4.25 -4.23 8.27
CA ILE A 22 -4.50 -3.97 6.85
C ILE A 22 -4.08 -2.53 6.52
N LEU A 23 -2.87 -2.34 5.98
CA LEU A 23 -2.30 -1.01 5.68
C LEU A 23 -2.32 -0.73 4.18
N GLY A 24 -2.96 0.36 3.75
CA GLY A 24 -3.05 0.82 2.36
C GLY A 24 -3.35 -0.33 1.40
N ALA A 25 -4.34 -1.17 1.72
CA ALA A 25 -4.46 -2.45 1.06
C ALA A 25 -4.91 -2.29 -0.40
N GLY A 26 -4.30 -3.11 -1.26
CA GLY A 26 -4.58 -3.16 -2.68
C GLY A 26 -4.16 -4.53 -3.22
N PRO A 27 -4.92 -5.12 -4.15
CA PRO A 27 -6.25 -4.68 -4.59
C PRO A 27 -7.28 -4.85 -3.49
N MET A 28 -8.26 -3.96 -3.37
CA MET A 28 -9.40 -4.09 -2.44
C MET A 28 -10.76 -3.87 -3.12
N GLN A 29 -10.74 -3.61 -4.42
CA GLN A 29 -11.92 -3.50 -5.27
C GLN A 29 -12.56 -4.88 -5.46
N ARG A 30 -13.88 -4.91 -5.69
CA ARG A 30 -14.59 -6.16 -6.05
C ARG A 30 -14.38 -6.56 -7.51
N GLN A 31 -14.25 -5.57 -8.38
CA GLN A 31 -13.88 -5.71 -9.78
C GLN A 31 -12.38 -5.47 -9.91
N PHE A 32 -11.68 -6.30 -10.69
CA PHE A 32 -10.22 -6.28 -10.79
C PHE A 32 -9.77 -6.10 -12.24
N ASP A 33 -10.13 -4.95 -12.79
CA ASP A 33 -9.79 -4.56 -14.16
C ASP A 33 -9.18 -3.15 -14.23
N ALA A 34 -8.93 -2.68 -15.45
CA ALA A 34 -8.34 -1.36 -15.69
C ALA A 34 -9.22 -0.19 -15.24
N SER A 35 -10.54 -0.37 -15.09
CA SER A 35 -11.50 0.69 -14.83
C SER A 35 -11.68 1.03 -13.34
N THR A 36 -11.30 0.11 -12.45
CA THR A 36 -11.52 0.27 -11.00
C THR A 36 -10.23 0.35 -10.21
N GLY A 37 -10.08 1.38 -9.36
CA GLY A 37 -8.91 1.57 -8.50
C GLY A 37 -7.93 2.64 -9.01
N PRO A 38 -6.71 2.71 -8.44
CA PRO A 38 -5.71 3.70 -8.84
C PRO A 38 -5.36 3.60 -10.33
N SER A 39 -5.44 4.71 -11.06
CA SER A 39 -5.26 4.72 -12.52
C SER A 39 -3.83 4.35 -12.95
N ASP A 40 -2.83 4.70 -12.16
CA ASP A 40 -1.43 4.34 -12.34
C ASP A 40 -1.17 2.83 -12.26
N MET A 41 -2.04 2.08 -11.58
CA MET A 41 -1.95 0.63 -11.42
C MET A 41 -2.84 -0.16 -12.41
N ALA A 42 -3.48 0.50 -13.38
CA ALA A 42 -4.46 -0.15 -14.26
C ALA A 42 -3.86 -1.30 -15.09
N THR A 43 -2.70 -1.09 -15.71
CA THR A 43 -2.00 -2.09 -16.51
C THR A 43 -1.57 -3.29 -15.65
N ASP A 44 -1.08 -3.03 -14.44
CA ASP A 44 -0.65 -4.08 -13.51
C ASP A 44 -1.82 -4.94 -13.04
N ARG A 45 -3.01 -4.35 -12.85
CA ARG A 45 -4.22 -5.12 -12.53
C ARG A 45 -4.62 -6.05 -13.65
N VAL A 46 -4.63 -5.57 -14.90
CA VAL A 46 -4.93 -6.42 -16.07
C VAL A 46 -3.93 -7.58 -16.15
N ARG A 47 -2.64 -7.28 -16.00
CA ARG A 47 -1.58 -8.31 -16.00
C ARG A 47 -1.75 -9.30 -14.85
N ALA A 48 -2.08 -8.82 -13.64
CA ALA A 48 -2.29 -9.67 -12.48
C ALA A 48 -3.56 -10.53 -12.62
N LEU A 49 -4.67 -10.00 -13.15
CA LEU A 49 -5.87 -10.77 -13.44
C LEU A 49 -5.54 -11.92 -14.40
N GLN A 50 -4.78 -11.64 -15.46
CA GLN A 50 -4.33 -12.65 -16.42
C GLN A 50 -3.40 -13.70 -15.78
N ASN A 51 -2.31 -13.26 -15.15
CA ASN A 51 -1.22 -14.15 -14.75
C ASN A 51 -1.47 -14.89 -13.42
N VAL A 52 -2.26 -14.31 -12.51
CA VAL A 52 -2.50 -14.87 -11.17
C VAL A 52 -3.87 -15.51 -11.08
N TYR A 53 -4.87 -14.92 -11.74
CA TYR A 53 -6.27 -15.33 -11.64
C TYR A 53 -6.78 -15.96 -12.94
N GLY A 54 -5.93 -16.24 -13.93
CA GLY A 54 -6.32 -16.92 -15.15
C GLY A 54 -7.30 -16.13 -16.03
N ASN A 55 -7.26 -14.80 -15.93
CA ASN A 55 -8.24 -13.89 -16.52
C ASN A 55 -9.67 -14.07 -15.99
N ASP A 56 -9.84 -14.66 -14.81
CA ASP A 56 -11.13 -14.97 -14.20
C ASP A 56 -11.44 -14.03 -13.04
N GLN A 57 -12.41 -13.13 -13.29
CA GLN A 57 -12.89 -12.14 -12.33
C GLN A 57 -13.66 -12.77 -11.16
N GLU A 58 -14.40 -13.85 -11.42
CA GLU A 58 -15.15 -14.56 -10.36
C GLU A 58 -14.19 -15.29 -9.44
N TYR A 59 -13.16 -15.91 -10.02
CA TYR A 59 -12.09 -16.53 -9.24
C TYR A 59 -11.34 -15.51 -8.38
N PHE A 60 -10.98 -14.34 -8.93
CA PHE A 60 -10.43 -13.24 -8.12
C PHE A 60 -11.33 -12.90 -6.94
N LEU A 61 -12.63 -12.69 -7.19
CA LEU A 61 -13.57 -12.29 -6.16
C LEU A 61 -13.73 -13.38 -5.09
N ALA A 62 -13.80 -14.65 -5.49
CA ALA A 62 -13.89 -15.81 -4.59
C ALA A 62 -12.65 -15.97 -3.70
N GLN A 63 -11.48 -15.54 -4.17
CA GLN A 63 -10.23 -15.51 -3.41
C GLN A 63 -10.04 -14.24 -2.58
N SER A 64 -10.89 -13.22 -2.76
CA SER A 64 -10.74 -11.91 -2.13
C SER A 64 -11.13 -11.90 -0.64
N PRO A 65 -10.59 -10.94 0.14
CA PRO A 65 -11.03 -10.69 1.50
C PRO A 65 -12.54 -10.48 1.64
N TRP A 66 -13.23 -9.97 0.61
CA TRP A 66 -14.68 -9.73 0.64
C TRP A 66 -15.47 -11.02 0.86
N VAL A 67 -15.29 -12.00 -0.03
CA VAL A 67 -16.02 -13.27 0.02
C VAL A 67 -15.54 -14.15 1.17
N ILE A 68 -14.26 -14.07 1.52
CA ILE A 68 -13.72 -14.83 2.65
C ILE A 68 -14.27 -14.28 3.98
N ALA A 69 -14.35 -12.96 4.15
CA ALA A 69 -14.94 -12.35 5.34
C ALA A 69 -16.43 -12.70 5.49
N GLU A 70 -17.20 -12.73 4.40
CA GLU A 70 -18.61 -13.17 4.41
C GLU A 70 -18.73 -14.61 4.91
N ARG A 71 -17.97 -15.53 4.28
CA ARG A 71 -18.00 -16.96 4.58
C ARG A 71 -17.61 -17.28 6.02
N ASN A 72 -16.65 -16.53 6.57
CA ASN A 72 -16.07 -16.80 7.88
C ASN A 72 -16.49 -15.79 8.95
N ALA A 73 -17.54 -14.99 8.71
CA ALA A 73 -17.92 -13.90 9.60
C ALA A 73 -18.13 -14.37 11.05
N ASP A 74 -18.87 -15.47 11.24
CA ASP A 74 -19.14 -16.02 12.58
C ASP A 74 -17.87 -16.50 13.31
N ALA A 75 -16.90 -17.02 12.57
CA ALA A 75 -15.63 -17.48 13.14
C ALA A 75 -14.70 -16.31 13.52
N VAL A 76 -14.94 -15.11 12.99
CA VAL A 76 -14.09 -13.92 13.17
C VAL A 76 -14.66 -12.96 14.21
N ARG A 77 -16.00 -12.82 14.28
CA ARG A 77 -16.67 -11.88 15.19
C ARG A 77 -16.26 -12.13 16.65
N GLY A 78 -15.79 -11.06 17.30
CA GLY A 78 -15.38 -11.09 18.71
C GLY A 78 -14.10 -11.87 19.00
N ARG A 79 -13.40 -12.40 17.98
CA ARG A 79 -12.19 -13.21 18.15
C ARG A 79 -10.95 -12.54 17.55
N SER A 80 -11.07 -11.96 16.36
CA SER A 80 -9.93 -11.35 15.69
C SER A 80 -9.87 -9.84 15.94
N LYS A 81 -8.69 -9.31 16.24
CA LYS A 81 -8.43 -7.86 16.28
C LYS A 81 -8.09 -7.37 14.88
N ILE A 82 -8.92 -6.50 14.31
CA ILE A 82 -8.76 -6.03 12.92
C ILE A 82 -8.51 -4.53 12.95
N ARG A 83 -7.51 -4.06 12.20
CA ARG A 83 -7.36 -2.65 11.84
C ARG A 83 -7.22 -2.47 10.34
N ILE A 84 -7.78 -1.39 9.83
CA ILE A 84 -7.62 -0.90 8.46
C ILE A 84 -7.04 0.51 8.56
N VAL A 85 -5.90 0.75 7.93
CA VAL A 85 -5.24 2.05 7.92
C VAL A 85 -4.95 2.46 6.50
N VAL A 86 -5.32 3.67 6.11
CA VAL A 86 -5.10 4.18 4.76
C VAL A 86 -4.96 5.70 4.78
N GLY A 87 -4.12 6.25 3.91
CA GLY A 87 -3.97 7.70 3.78
C GLY A 87 -5.15 8.35 3.06
N LYS A 88 -5.57 9.56 3.48
CA LYS A 88 -6.65 10.31 2.82
C LYS A 88 -6.32 10.70 1.36
N GLN A 89 -5.05 10.77 1.01
CA GLN A 89 -4.57 11.07 -0.35
C GLN A 89 -4.16 9.80 -1.11
N ASP A 90 -4.38 8.62 -0.54
CA ASP A 90 -4.09 7.34 -1.16
C ASP A 90 -5.17 6.99 -2.20
N GLY A 91 -4.78 6.62 -3.42
CA GLY A 91 -5.72 6.20 -4.47
C GLY A 91 -6.54 4.95 -4.11
N SER A 92 -6.10 4.17 -3.12
CA SER A 92 -6.81 2.99 -2.60
C SER A 92 -7.79 3.31 -1.46
N MET A 93 -7.88 4.57 -1.00
CA MET A 93 -8.74 5.01 0.11
C MET A 93 -10.20 4.57 -0.08
N GLY A 94 -10.77 4.82 -1.26
CA GLY A 94 -12.15 4.43 -1.57
C GLY A 94 -12.39 2.94 -1.38
N SER A 95 -11.58 2.09 -2.01
CA SER A 95 -11.72 0.63 -1.90
C SER A 95 -11.49 0.08 -0.48
N ASN A 96 -10.60 0.70 0.31
CA ASN A 96 -10.41 0.30 1.71
C ASN A 96 -11.61 0.71 2.57
N LYS A 97 -12.21 1.88 2.31
CA LYS A 97 -13.44 2.32 2.97
C LYS A 97 -14.62 1.42 2.61
N ASP A 98 -14.80 1.08 1.34
CA ASP A 98 -15.87 0.19 0.88
C ASP A 98 -15.79 -1.18 1.58
N PHE A 99 -14.57 -1.70 1.74
CA PHE A 99 -14.33 -2.93 2.48
C PHE A 99 -14.60 -2.79 3.98
N ALA A 100 -14.23 -1.66 4.60
CA ALA A 100 -14.58 -1.39 6.00
C ALA A 100 -16.11 -1.35 6.20
N ASP A 101 -16.84 -0.65 5.32
CA ASP A 101 -18.30 -0.62 5.33
C ASP A 101 -18.90 -2.03 5.16
N HIS A 102 -18.23 -2.90 4.41
CA HIS A 102 -18.60 -4.31 4.27
C HIS A 102 -18.46 -5.09 5.57
N LEU A 103 -17.32 -4.96 6.27
CA LEU A 103 -17.15 -5.57 7.58
C LEU A 103 -18.20 -5.09 8.58
N SER A 104 -18.57 -3.80 8.52
CA SER A 104 -19.64 -3.22 9.34
C SER A 104 -20.99 -3.88 9.06
N ARG A 105 -21.38 -4.07 7.79
CA ARG A 105 -22.60 -4.82 7.42
C ARG A 105 -22.56 -6.27 7.91
N LEU A 106 -21.37 -6.89 7.88
CA LEU A 106 -21.14 -8.21 8.45
C LEU A 106 -21.06 -8.22 9.98
N LYS A 107 -21.20 -7.08 10.67
CA LYS A 107 -21.07 -6.95 12.12
C LYS A 107 -19.73 -7.48 12.66
N ILE A 108 -18.67 -7.36 11.87
CA ILE A 108 -17.30 -7.68 12.27
C ILE A 108 -16.68 -6.37 12.79
N SER A 109 -16.20 -6.36 14.04
CA SER A 109 -15.52 -5.18 14.60
C SER A 109 -14.15 -4.96 13.96
N TYR A 110 -13.83 -3.70 13.69
CA TYR A 110 -12.53 -3.27 13.19
C TYR A 110 -12.24 -1.84 13.68
N ASP A 111 -10.95 -1.50 13.74
CA ASP A 111 -10.49 -0.12 13.89
C ASP A 111 -10.17 0.44 12.50
N PHE A 112 -10.69 1.62 12.15
CA PHE A 112 -10.39 2.27 10.87
C PHE A 112 -9.69 3.61 11.08
N HIS A 113 -8.52 3.74 10.46
CA HIS A 113 -7.68 4.94 10.55
C HIS A 113 -7.51 5.55 9.17
N SER A 114 -7.95 6.80 9.02
CA SER A 114 -7.78 7.60 7.81
C SER A 114 -6.81 8.74 8.08
N LEU A 115 -5.57 8.60 7.58
CA LEU A 115 -4.49 9.52 7.95
C LEU A 115 -4.50 10.77 7.05
N PRO A 116 -4.61 11.99 7.62
CA PRO A 116 -4.60 13.22 6.83
C PRO A 116 -3.24 13.45 6.17
N ASN A 117 -3.24 13.98 4.94
CA ASN A 117 -2.02 14.31 4.19
C ASN A 117 -1.06 13.14 3.90
N VAL A 118 -1.54 11.90 4.00
CA VAL A 118 -0.76 10.70 3.69
C VAL A 118 -1.26 10.10 2.37
N GLY A 119 -0.33 9.79 1.46
CA GLY A 119 -0.58 9.05 0.23
C GLY A 119 -0.29 7.55 0.39
N HIS A 120 0.07 6.87 -0.71
CA HIS A 120 0.38 5.43 -0.69
C HIS A 120 1.84 5.15 -0.24
N LYS A 121 2.23 5.60 0.96
CA LYS A 121 3.60 5.47 1.50
C LYS A 121 3.60 4.88 2.90
N THR A 122 4.15 3.67 3.04
CA THR A 122 4.15 2.91 4.31
C THR A 122 4.81 3.65 5.48
N LEU A 123 5.95 4.29 5.25
CA LEU A 123 6.63 5.03 6.33
C LEU A 123 5.80 6.21 6.84
N GLN A 124 5.11 6.93 5.94
CA GLN A 124 4.19 8.01 6.34
C GLN A 124 2.97 7.48 7.09
N ILE A 125 2.51 6.26 6.78
CA ILE A 125 1.47 5.58 7.56
C ILE A 125 1.95 5.32 8.99
N PHE A 126 3.17 4.82 9.17
CA PHE A 126 3.73 4.58 10.49
C PHE A 126 3.95 5.89 11.26
N ASP A 127 4.49 6.91 10.62
CA ASP A 127 4.65 8.24 11.21
C ASP A 127 3.30 8.83 11.63
N GLY A 128 2.27 8.67 10.79
CA GLY A 128 0.92 9.17 11.06
C GLY A 128 0.19 8.39 12.16
N LEU A 129 0.50 7.11 12.35
CA LEU A 129 -0.04 6.30 13.44
C LEU A 129 0.67 6.56 14.78
N GLY A 130 1.98 6.84 14.76
CA GLY A 130 2.78 6.99 15.99
C GLY A 130 2.64 5.78 16.92
N GLU A 131 2.40 6.04 18.21
CA GLU A 131 2.21 4.99 19.24
C GLU A 131 1.04 4.04 18.95
N ALA A 132 -0.02 4.52 18.29
CA ALA A 132 -1.17 3.69 17.94
C ALA A 132 -0.78 2.52 17.02
N ASN A 133 0.33 2.65 16.26
CA ASN A 133 0.86 1.53 15.49
C ASN A 133 1.27 0.37 16.42
N TRP A 134 1.99 0.67 17.50
CA TRP A 134 2.50 -0.31 18.45
C TRP A 134 1.43 -0.85 19.39
N ASP A 135 0.47 0.01 19.78
CA ASP A 135 -0.68 -0.39 20.60
C ASP A 135 -1.49 -1.53 20.01
N PHE A 136 -1.74 -1.48 18.70
CA PHE A 136 -2.41 -2.57 18.02
C PHE A 136 -1.72 -3.93 18.25
N TYR A 137 -0.39 -3.97 18.12
CA TYR A 137 0.37 -5.20 18.29
C TYR A 137 0.48 -5.62 19.75
N ARG A 138 0.62 -4.67 20.68
CA ARG A 138 0.58 -4.95 22.12
C ARG A 138 -0.73 -5.65 22.50
N VAL A 139 -1.86 -5.06 22.10
CA VAL A 139 -3.19 -5.62 22.37
C VAL A 139 -3.39 -6.97 21.67
N ALA A 140 -2.98 -7.09 20.40
CA ALA A 140 -3.08 -8.33 19.64
C ALA A 140 -2.31 -9.50 20.29
N LEU A 141 -1.23 -9.22 21.01
CA LEU A 141 -0.38 -10.20 21.69
C LEU A 141 -0.72 -10.36 23.18
N GLY A 142 -1.86 -9.83 23.63
CA GLY A 142 -2.36 -10.00 25.01
C GLY A 142 -1.84 -8.99 26.03
N GLY A 143 -1.12 -7.95 25.58
CA GLY A 143 -0.72 -6.81 26.40
C GLY A 143 -1.77 -5.69 26.43
N GLU A 144 -1.46 -4.62 27.16
CA GLU A 144 -2.29 -3.41 27.22
C GLU A 144 -1.78 -2.33 26.26
N ALA A 145 -2.68 -1.49 25.78
CA ALA A 145 -2.33 -0.28 25.04
C ALA A 145 -1.65 0.76 25.96
N SER A 146 -0.88 1.66 25.38
CA SER A 146 -0.25 2.78 26.10
C SER A 146 -1.29 3.76 26.66
N LYS A 147 -0.92 4.47 27.74
CA LYS A 147 -1.79 5.43 28.46
C LYS A 147 -1.65 6.88 27.95
N VAL A 148 -1.21 7.10 26.71
CA VAL A 148 -0.87 8.46 26.22
C VAL A 148 -2.13 9.30 25.98
N ASP A 149 -2.09 10.62 26.23
CA ASP A 149 -3.24 11.53 26.15
C ASP A 149 -3.67 11.90 24.71
N ASP A 150 -4.96 11.70 24.43
CA ASP A 150 -5.73 12.03 23.22
C ASP A 150 -5.65 13.52 22.83
N LYS A 151 -4.65 13.93 22.02
CA LYS A 151 -4.59 15.30 21.44
C LYS A 151 -4.41 15.33 19.93
N ALA A 152 -5.33 14.66 19.23
CA ALA A 152 -6.33 15.33 18.39
C ALA A 152 -7.27 14.26 17.72
N ALA A 153 -7.80 14.39 16.52
CA ALA A 153 -8.68 13.49 15.73
C ALA A 153 -10.10 13.95 15.65
N ASP A 154 -10.27 15.08 14.96
CA ASP A 154 -11.57 15.51 14.45
C ASP A 154 -11.79 14.99 13.02
N GLU A 155 -12.35 13.79 12.94
CA GLU A 155 -13.72 13.55 12.44
C GLU A 155 -13.94 12.02 12.41
N THR A 156 -14.50 11.49 13.50
CA THR A 156 -14.95 10.09 13.64
C THR A 156 -16.35 10.06 14.24
N THR A 157 -17.26 9.31 13.60
CA THR A 157 -18.50 8.84 14.23
C THR A 157 -18.18 7.72 15.21
N LYS A 158 -18.44 7.98 16.51
CA LYS A 158 -18.31 7.14 17.74
C LYS A 158 -18.35 5.62 17.52
N SER A 159 -17.48 4.79 18.11
CA SER A 159 -17.05 4.76 19.54
C SER A 159 -15.52 4.71 19.75
N GLU A 160 -14.99 5.63 20.58
CA GLU A 160 -13.58 6.13 20.70
C GLU A 160 -12.78 5.57 21.93
N PRO A 161 -11.43 5.74 22.06
CA PRO A 161 -10.68 7.03 22.21
C PRO A 161 -9.80 7.45 21.00
N LYS A 162 -9.33 8.72 20.94
CA LYS A 162 -8.99 9.56 19.75
C LYS A 162 -7.54 10.16 19.71
N TYR A 163 -6.84 10.23 18.56
CA TYR A 163 -5.63 11.11 18.35
C TYR A 163 -5.47 11.74 16.93
N ASP A 164 -5.10 13.04 16.78
CA ASP A 164 -4.53 13.77 15.61
C ASP A 164 -3.23 14.46 16.11
N ALA A 165 -2.58 15.10 15.14
CA ALA A 165 -1.69 16.24 15.23
C ALA A 165 -0.29 15.96 15.80
N ALA A 166 0.43 15.12 15.05
CA ALA A 166 1.89 15.20 14.96
C ALA A 166 2.35 16.54 14.30
N PRO A 167 3.55 17.04 14.64
CA PRO A 167 4.00 18.39 14.32
C PRO A 167 4.30 18.62 12.84
N LYS A 168 4.13 19.86 12.38
CA LYS A 168 4.35 20.31 11.00
C LYS A 168 5.81 20.13 10.57
N LYS A 169 6.08 19.20 9.64
CA LYS A 169 7.29 19.24 8.79
C LYS A 169 6.87 19.55 7.35
N ASN A 170 7.43 20.62 6.78
CA ASN A 170 7.19 21.05 5.41
C ASN A 170 7.91 20.09 4.43
N TYR A 171 7.16 19.42 3.56
CA TYR A 171 7.72 18.77 2.37
C TYR A 171 7.76 19.80 1.23
N PRO A 172 8.87 19.94 0.48
CA PRO A 172 9.02 20.99 -0.52
C PRO A 172 8.04 20.81 -1.70
N ALA A 173 7.48 21.93 -2.16
CA ALA A 173 6.59 21.99 -3.31
C ALA A 173 7.33 21.65 -4.62
N GLN A 174 6.71 20.82 -5.45
CA GLN A 174 7.25 20.39 -6.74
C GLN A 174 7.33 21.57 -7.73
N GLY A 175 8.56 21.97 -8.07
CA GLY A 175 8.85 22.95 -9.11
C GLY A 175 9.04 22.33 -10.50
N ASN A 176 8.39 22.94 -11.50
CA ASN A 176 8.60 22.94 -12.96
C ASN A 176 8.73 21.60 -13.72
N MET A 177 7.57 21.16 -14.20
CA MET A 177 7.25 19.98 -15.04
C MET A 177 7.88 19.96 -16.45
N GLN A 178 8.61 20.98 -16.89
CA GLN A 178 9.01 21.11 -18.32
C GLN A 178 10.38 20.53 -18.67
N ARG A 179 11.27 20.24 -17.72
CA ARG A 179 12.60 19.65 -18.01
C ARG A 179 12.64 18.12 -17.97
N ARG A 180 11.62 17.46 -17.38
CA ARG A 180 11.59 15.98 -17.22
C ARG A 180 11.15 15.23 -18.48
N HIS A 181 10.45 15.90 -19.39
CA HIS A 181 9.89 15.26 -20.59
C HIS A 181 10.94 14.83 -21.63
N LYS A 182 12.12 15.48 -21.70
CA LYS A 182 13.16 15.09 -22.68
C LYS A 182 14.07 13.96 -22.18
N VAL A 183 14.19 13.79 -20.86
CA VAL A 183 15.00 12.73 -20.25
C VAL A 183 14.19 11.43 -20.14
N ALA A 184 12.91 11.52 -19.77
CA ALA A 184 12.03 10.35 -19.65
C ALA A 184 11.80 9.61 -20.98
N GLU A 185 11.76 10.31 -22.12
CA GLU A 185 11.59 9.66 -23.43
C GLU A 185 12.84 8.91 -23.90
N ARG A 186 14.05 9.36 -23.51
CA ARG A 186 15.28 8.63 -23.83
C ARG A 186 15.51 7.41 -22.94
N LEU A 187 14.98 7.42 -21.72
CA LEU A 187 15.15 6.32 -20.75
C LEU A 187 14.23 5.12 -21.04
N ARG A 188 13.07 5.33 -21.67
CA ARG A 188 12.16 4.23 -22.08
C ARG A 188 12.69 3.35 -23.21
N GLN A 189 13.78 3.74 -23.87
CA GLN A 189 14.38 2.94 -24.95
C GLN A 189 15.33 1.84 -24.45
N PHE A 190 15.66 1.81 -23.14
CA PHE A 190 16.68 0.91 -22.58
C PHE A 190 16.21 0.09 -21.37
N ASP A 191 14.96 0.28 -20.93
CA ASP A 191 14.31 -0.50 -19.87
C ASP A 191 13.49 -1.63 -20.53
N TYR A 192 14.16 -2.75 -20.84
CA TYR A 192 13.60 -3.84 -21.63
C TYR A 192 12.66 -4.76 -20.84
N ASP A 193 12.84 -4.88 -19.53
CA ASP A 193 11.98 -5.66 -18.65
C ASP A 193 10.93 -4.81 -17.91
N GLY A 194 11.03 -3.49 -17.98
CA GLY A 194 9.99 -2.54 -17.60
C GLY A 194 9.86 -2.40 -16.08
N ASP A 195 10.95 -2.64 -15.35
CA ASP A 195 11.01 -2.53 -13.89
C ASP A 195 11.39 -1.12 -13.42
N GLY A 196 11.72 -0.22 -14.36
CA GLY A 196 12.13 1.16 -14.08
C GLY A 196 13.59 1.32 -13.69
N VAL A 197 14.40 0.26 -13.80
CA VAL A 197 15.84 0.20 -13.50
C VAL A 197 16.57 -0.33 -14.75
N ILE A 198 17.60 0.39 -15.21
CA ILE A 198 18.40 -0.10 -16.35
C ILE A 198 19.50 -1.02 -15.80
N ASN A 199 19.39 -2.33 -16.04
CA ASN A 199 20.44 -3.27 -15.66
C ASN A 199 21.46 -3.43 -16.80
N LEU A 200 22.68 -3.89 -16.47
CA LEU A 200 23.75 -4.14 -17.44
C LEU A 200 23.35 -5.19 -18.51
N SER A 201 22.44 -6.10 -18.17
CA SER A 201 21.86 -7.09 -19.09
C SER A 201 21.01 -6.48 -20.19
N ASP A 202 20.48 -5.28 -19.96
CA ASP A 202 19.47 -4.62 -20.80
C ASP A 202 20.13 -3.66 -21.81
N LEU A 203 21.46 -3.55 -21.74
CA LEU A 203 22.26 -2.63 -22.55
C LEU A 203 23.01 -3.34 -23.68
N PRO A 204 22.95 -2.82 -24.91
CA PRO A 204 23.70 -3.36 -26.04
C PRO A 204 25.21 -3.23 -25.81
N PRO A 205 26.07 -4.06 -26.44
CA PRO A 205 27.51 -4.10 -26.19
C PRO A 205 28.23 -2.73 -26.17
N PRO A 206 27.92 -1.76 -27.05
CA PRO A 206 28.57 -0.44 -27.03
C PRO A 206 28.19 0.44 -25.83
N ALA A 207 27.07 0.15 -25.16
CA ALA A 207 26.59 0.89 -24.00
C ALA A 207 27.19 0.39 -22.68
N ARG A 208 27.77 -0.82 -22.66
CA ARG A 208 28.39 -1.42 -21.47
C ARG A 208 29.64 -0.66 -21.01
N GLU A 209 30.44 -0.15 -21.94
CA GLU A 209 31.61 0.68 -21.61
C GLU A 209 31.22 2.03 -20.98
N ARG A 210 30.04 2.57 -21.36
CA ARG A 210 29.50 3.78 -20.73
C ARG A 210 28.91 3.47 -19.36
N PHE A 211 28.28 2.31 -19.21
CA PHE A 211 27.73 1.84 -17.93
C PHE A 211 28.82 1.68 -16.86
N GLN A 212 29.95 1.06 -17.19
CA GLN A 212 31.09 0.92 -16.27
C GLN A 212 31.71 2.25 -15.83
N ARG A 213 31.45 3.34 -16.55
CA ARG A 213 31.87 4.70 -16.14
C ARG A 213 30.85 5.42 -15.27
N LEU A 214 29.62 4.90 -15.20
CA LEU A 214 28.49 5.51 -14.49
C LEU A 214 28.21 4.80 -13.17
N ASP A 215 28.34 3.47 -13.16
CA ASP A 215 28.28 2.60 -11.99
C ASP A 215 29.52 2.83 -11.12
N THR A 216 29.45 3.86 -10.27
CA THR A 216 30.60 4.34 -9.48
C THR A 216 30.77 3.48 -8.22
N ASN A 217 29.67 2.92 -7.72
CA ASN A 217 29.67 2.02 -6.58
C ASN A 217 29.94 0.55 -6.97
N LEU A 218 30.02 0.24 -8.28
CA LEU A 218 30.29 -1.06 -8.88
C LEU A 218 29.28 -2.14 -8.45
N ASP A 219 28.03 -1.73 -8.24
CA ASP A 219 26.94 -2.63 -7.84
C ASP A 219 26.22 -3.27 -9.04
N GLY A 220 26.62 -2.93 -10.26
CA GLY A 220 26.07 -3.45 -11.50
C GLY A 220 24.74 -2.82 -11.91
N ARG A 221 24.33 -1.73 -11.25
CA ARG A 221 23.13 -0.95 -11.52
C ARG A 221 23.50 0.53 -11.63
N ILE A 222 22.59 1.33 -12.20
CA ILE A 222 22.71 2.79 -12.15
C ILE A 222 21.45 3.31 -11.51
N ASP A 223 21.58 3.87 -10.31
CA ASP A 223 20.44 4.45 -9.61
C ASP A 223 20.21 5.94 -10.00
N ALA A 224 19.10 6.50 -9.51
CA ALA A 224 18.73 7.89 -9.81
C ALA A 224 19.76 8.91 -9.26
N SER A 225 20.52 8.56 -8.23
CA SER A 225 21.56 9.39 -7.63
C SER A 225 22.82 9.40 -8.49
N GLU A 226 23.26 8.24 -8.97
CA GLU A 226 24.40 8.09 -9.87
C GLU A 226 24.12 8.74 -11.23
N MET A 227 22.88 8.60 -11.74
CA MET A 227 22.43 9.30 -12.93
C MET A 227 22.40 10.83 -12.75
N SER A 228 22.03 11.30 -11.55
CA SER A 228 22.00 12.74 -11.25
C SER A 228 23.41 13.34 -11.14
N SER A 229 24.39 12.60 -10.61
CA SER A 229 25.78 13.06 -10.51
C SER A 229 26.45 13.23 -11.88
N PHE A 230 25.95 12.55 -12.91
CA PHE A 230 26.48 12.65 -14.27
C PHE A 230 25.80 13.74 -15.13
N MET A 231 24.62 14.23 -14.74
CA MET A 231 23.87 15.24 -15.48
C MET A 231 24.13 16.70 -15.05
N GLN A 232 25.03 16.93 -14.08
CA GLN A 232 25.57 18.25 -13.73
C GLN A 232 26.77 18.60 -14.62
#